data_AF-A0A2V9IEN1-F1
#
_entry.id   AF-A0A2V9IEN1-F1
#
_cell.length_a   1.000
_cell.length_b   1.000
_cell.length_c   1.000
_cell.angle_alpha   90.00
_cell.angle_beta   90.00
_cell.angle_gamma   90.00
#
_symmetry.space_group_name_H-M   'P 1'
#
loop_
_entity.id
_entity.type
_entity.pdbx_description
1 polymer ?
#
loop_
_entity_poly.entity_id
_entity_poly.type
_entity_poly.pdbx_seq_one_letter_code
_entity_poly.pdbx_strand_id
1 'polypeptide(L)'
;MAPSLRLLLDRQKACSYLRGCARSGRIQFKRKGFMKQPSCWRILLLFLAVGLAGTGSTAQREDKTKAREKGAKEETLTQEQELDLGKKVYEASCKMCHKPDGKGTMEDLDLTDNVWKHGNAPEDIEKVIREGVKGTGMRPIMGEHTDQEIKALVKYVLKFSENAPPAEPAKPAEPPAPPQPPPPVPPQP
;
A
#
# COMPACT_ATOMS: atom_id res chain seq x y z
N MET A 1 -6.61 -55.52 21.27
CA MET A 1 -5.79 -54.56 22.05
C MET A 1 -5.54 -53.34 21.16
N ALA A 2 -6.07 -52.17 21.51
CA ALA A 2 -5.81 -50.91 20.80
C ALA A 2 -6.23 -49.71 21.68
N PRO A 3 -5.28 -48.86 22.10
CA PRO A 3 -5.58 -47.52 22.63
C PRO A 3 -4.97 -46.40 21.76
N SER A 4 -5.42 -45.16 22.01
CA SER A 4 -4.89 -43.87 21.48
C SER A 4 -5.59 -43.25 20.27
N LEU A 5 -6.91 -43.01 20.38
CA LEU A 5 -7.64 -42.07 19.51
C LEU A 5 -8.61 -41.19 20.32
N ARG A 6 -8.10 -40.40 21.30
CA ARG A 6 -8.95 -39.57 22.19
C ARG A 6 -8.29 -38.30 22.75
N LEU A 7 -7.39 -37.67 22.01
CA LEU A 7 -6.59 -36.52 22.49
C LEU A 7 -6.51 -35.32 21.52
N LEU A 8 -7.48 -35.18 20.61
CA LEU A 8 -7.51 -34.10 19.61
C LEU A 8 -8.85 -33.36 19.47
N LEU A 9 -9.86 -33.67 20.29
CA LEU A 9 -11.21 -33.07 20.22
C LEU A 9 -11.55 -32.09 21.37
N ASP A 10 -10.58 -31.70 22.20
CA ASP A 10 -10.80 -30.84 23.38
C ASP A 10 -10.30 -29.39 23.23
N ARG A 11 -9.81 -28.98 22.04
CA ARG A 11 -9.36 -27.58 21.78
C ARG A 11 -10.35 -26.69 21.04
N GLN A 12 -11.49 -27.19 20.56
CA GLN A 12 -12.49 -26.38 19.85
C GLN A 12 -13.57 -25.75 20.74
N LYS A 13 -13.77 -26.19 21.99
CA LYS A 13 -14.80 -25.63 22.88
C LYS A 13 -14.42 -24.31 23.58
N ALA A 14 -13.16 -23.86 23.48
CA ALA A 14 -12.68 -22.66 24.17
C ALA A 14 -12.87 -21.33 23.39
N CYS A 15 -13.32 -21.35 22.12
CA CYS A 15 -13.42 -20.14 21.28
C CYS A 15 -14.84 -19.54 21.14
N SER A 16 -15.85 -20.11 21.80
CA SER A 16 -17.25 -19.64 21.70
C SER A 16 -17.70 -18.71 22.83
N TYR A 17 -16.87 -18.45 23.85
CA TYR A 17 -17.27 -17.70 25.05
C TYR A 17 -16.97 -16.18 25.00
N LEU A 18 -16.25 -15.69 23.98
CA LEU A 18 -15.81 -14.28 23.87
C LEU A 18 -16.54 -13.46 22.79
N ARG A 19 -17.76 -13.86 22.42
CA ARG A 19 -18.68 -13.04 21.61
C ARG A 19 -20.07 -12.98 22.26
N GLY A 20 -20.17 -12.22 23.36
CA GLY A 20 -21.38 -12.19 24.19
C GLY A 20 -21.65 -10.93 25.03
N CYS A 21 -20.85 -9.85 24.91
CA CYS A 21 -21.06 -8.61 25.69
C CYS A 21 -20.98 -7.36 24.81
N ALA A 22 -21.96 -7.20 23.92
CA ALA A 22 -22.14 -5.97 23.12
C ALA A 22 -23.64 -5.68 22.88
N ARG A 23 -24.43 -5.64 23.96
CA ARG A 23 -25.82 -5.17 23.92
C ARG A 23 -26.21 -4.48 25.22
N SER A 24 -26.95 -3.38 25.09
CA SER A 24 -27.52 -2.54 26.16
C SER A 24 -26.52 -1.66 26.93
N GLY A 25 -26.79 -0.35 26.99
CA GLY A 25 -26.07 0.56 27.91
C GLY A 25 -25.83 1.97 27.38
N ARG A 26 -26.88 2.78 27.22
CA ARG A 26 -26.76 4.25 27.09
C ARG A 26 -26.24 4.82 28.43
N ILE A 27 -24.93 4.91 28.61
CA ILE A 27 -24.33 5.50 29.81
C ILE A 27 -23.88 6.93 29.52
N GLN A 28 -24.63 7.89 30.06
CA GLN A 28 -24.31 9.31 30.06
C GLN A 28 -22.97 9.57 30.78
N PHE A 29 -21.94 9.99 30.05
CA PHE A 29 -20.64 10.34 30.66
C PHE A 29 -20.71 11.72 31.32
N LYS A 30 -21.40 11.78 32.47
CA LYS A 30 -21.56 13.00 33.28
C LYS A 30 -20.21 13.33 33.94
N ARG A 31 -19.51 14.36 33.41
CA ARG A 31 -18.32 14.94 34.04
C ARG A 31 -18.59 15.25 35.52
N LYS A 32 -17.79 14.69 36.44
CA LYS A 32 -17.50 15.17 37.81
C LYS A 32 -16.56 14.17 38.52
N GLY A 33 -15.75 14.64 39.49
CA GLY A 33 -15.19 13.77 40.53
C GLY A 33 -13.69 13.49 40.48
N PHE A 34 -12.87 14.50 40.75
CA PHE A 34 -11.47 14.34 41.19
C PHE A 34 -11.42 13.65 42.57
N MET A 35 -10.99 12.39 42.64
CA MET A 35 -10.67 11.61 43.87
C MET A 35 -10.19 10.18 43.48
N LYS A 36 -9.32 9.45 44.22
CA LYS A 36 -8.25 9.77 45.18
C LYS A 36 -7.43 8.50 45.48
N GLN A 37 -6.21 8.38 44.94
CA GLN A 37 -5.15 7.39 45.27
C GLN A 37 -5.44 5.91 44.88
N PRO A 38 -4.41 5.10 44.50
CA PRO A 38 -3.55 4.46 45.50
C PRO A 38 -2.03 4.35 45.16
N SER A 39 -1.20 4.65 46.17
CA SER A 39 -0.23 3.70 46.73
C SER A 39 0.88 3.02 45.88
N CYS A 40 1.64 3.75 45.04
CA CYS A 40 2.91 3.22 44.48
C CYS A 40 4.17 4.08 44.72
N TRP A 41 4.08 5.39 44.93
CA TRP A 41 5.26 6.28 44.86
C TRP A 41 6.13 6.33 46.14
N ARG A 42 5.81 5.57 47.19
CA ARG A 42 6.54 5.64 48.48
C ARG A 42 7.67 4.62 48.66
N ILE A 43 8.06 3.91 47.59
CA ILE A 43 9.07 2.82 47.60
C ILE A 43 10.33 3.19 46.79
N LEU A 44 10.57 4.49 46.48
CA LEU A 44 11.73 4.95 45.69
C LEU A 44 12.73 5.82 46.49
N LEU A 45 12.96 5.53 47.76
CA LEU A 45 13.95 6.24 48.60
C LEU A 45 14.69 5.29 49.57
N LEU A 46 15.27 4.18 49.08
CA LEU A 46 16.05 3.28 49.94
C LEU A 46 17.19 2.47 49.27
N PHE A 47 17.81 2.98 48.19
CA PHE A 47 19.06 2.41 47.66
C PHE A 47 20.06 3.50 47.26
N LEU A 48 20.93 3.87 48.21
CA LEU A 48 22.15 4.64 47.97
C LEU A 48 23.32 3.91 48.66
N ALA A 49 24.47 3.84 47.96
CA ALA A 49 25.80 3.44 48.47
C ALA A 49 26.11 1.95 48.75
N VAL A 50 26.21 1.14 47.68
CA VAL A 50 27.24 0.08 47.45
C VAL A 50 27.44 -0.04 45.91
N GLY A 51 28.61 -0.32 45.31
CA GLY A 51 29.98 -0.32 45.85
C GLY A 51 31.00 -1.14 45.03
N LEU A 52 31.62 -0.53 44.00
CA LEU A 52 32.82 -0.97 43.25
C LEU A 52 32.78 -2.25 42.36
N ALA A 53 33.50 -2.14 41.23
CA ALA A 53 34.11 -3.20 40.39
C ALA A 53 33.23 -4.31 39.79
N GLY A 54 33.05 -4.28 38.45
CA GLY A 54 32.46 -5.37 37.68
C GLY A 54 32.68 -5.18 36.17
N THR A 55 33.56 -6.00 35.60
CA THR A 55 33.99 -6.01 34.18
C THR A 55 32.87 -5.83 33.15
N GLY A 56 33.09 -4.94 32.18
CA GLY A 56 32.16 -4.73 31.06
C GLY A 56 31.96 -5.98 30.21
N SER A 57 30.68 -6.34 29.98
CA SER A 57 30.30 -7.44 29.10
C SER A 57 30.56 -7.08 27.63
N THR A 58 31.54 -7.74 27.00
CA THR A 58 31.78 -7.67 25.55
C THR A 58 30.76 -8.54 24.81
N ALA A 59 29.49 -8.14 24.88
CA ALA A 59 28.37 -8.88 24.28
C ALA A 59 27.34 -7.94 23.62
N GLN A 60 27.80 -6.97 22.82
CA GLN A 60 27.06 -6.38 21.69
C GLN A 60 27.94 -5.42 20.89
N ARG A 61 28.51 -5.86 19.77
CA ARG A 61 29.15 -4.95 18.79
C ARG A 61 29.10 -5.46 17.33
N GLU A 62 27.96 -5.97 16.87
CA GLU A 62 27.68 -6.16 15.44
C GLU A 62 26.25 -5.75 15.03
N ASP A 63 25.73 -4.66 15.61
CA ASP A 63 24.72 -3.82 14.92
C ASP A 63 24.80 -2.38 15.45
N LYS A 64 25.63 -1.53 14.81
CA LYS A 64 25.67 -0.09 15.12
C LYS A 64 26.04 0.79 13.93
N THR A 65 25.89 0.30 12.71
CA THR A 65 26.23 1.02 11.46
C THR A 65 25.04 1.29 10.55
N LYS A 66 23.85 0.68 10.77
CA LYS A 66 22.63 0.96 9.99
C LYS A 66 21.65 1.96 10.63
N ALA A 67 22.11 2.70 11.65
CA ALA A 67 21.29 3.66 12.40
C ALA A 67 21.53 5.15 12.04
N ARG A 68 22.40 5.45 11.05
CA ARG A 68 22.73 6.84 10.63
C ARG A 68 22.34 7.13 9.17
N GLU A 69 21.12 6.73 8.81
CA GLU A 69 20.39 7.26 7.64
C GLU A 69 18.88 7.40 7.96
N LYS A 70 18.56 7.75 9.21
CA LYS A 70 17.22 8.16 9.63
C LYS A 70 17.29 9.57 10.19
N GLY A 71 17.31 10.56 9.29
CA GLY A 71 17.67 11.94 9.64
C GLY A 71 17.15 13.03 8.70
N ALA A 72 16.08 12.77 7.94
CA ALA A 72 15.35 13.79 7.18
C ALA A 72 13.90 13.29 6.93
N LYS A 73 13.08 13.24 7.99
CA LYS A 73 11.66 12.87 7.89
C LYS A 73 10.78 14.11 8.03
N GLU A 74 10.38 14.66 6.89
CA GLU A 74 8.97 15.03 6.72
C GLU A 74 8.17 13.73 6.43
N GLU A 75 6.84 13.80 6.24
CA GLU A 75 5.93 12.65 6.28
C GLU A 75 6.02 11.71 5.04
N THR A 76 7.20 11.13 4.82
CA THR A 76 7.49 10.24 3.70
C THR A 76 7.11 8.79 4.02
N LEU A 77 6.21 8.25 3.20
CA LEU A 77 5.84 6.83 3.16
C LEU A 77 7.08 5.97 2.82
N THR A 78 7.13 4.74 3.32
CA THR A 78 8.12 3.76 2.83
C THR A 78 7.73 3.26 1.44
N GLN A 79 8.70 2.75 0.67
CA GLN A 79 8.44 2.15 -0.65
C GLN A 79 7.33 1.09 -0.63
N GLU A 80 7.26 0.26 0.41
CA GLU A 80 6.17 -0.72 0.61
C GLU A 80 4.81 -0.03 0.78
N GLN A 81 4.73 1.05 1.56
CA GLN A 81 3.50 1.82 1.74
C GLN A 81 3.07 2.55 0.47
N GLU A 82 4.03 3.04 -0.33
CA GLU A 82 3.74 3.62 -1.64
C GLU A 82 3.20 2.56 -2.62
N LEU A 83 3.80 1.37 -2.66
CA LEU A 83 3.30 0.28 -3.52
C LEU A 83 1.93 -0.22 -3.08
N ASP A 84 1.64 -0.30 -1.78
CA ASP A 84 0.32 -0.68 -1.25
C ASP A 84 -0.74 0.42 -1.49
N LEU A 85 -0.35 1.70 -1.49
CA LEU A 85 -1.22 2.82 -1.87
C LEU A 85 -1.53 2.77 -3.38
N GLY A 86 -0.50 2.68 -4.22
CA GLY A 86 -0.65 2.59 -5.69
C GLY A 86 -1.47 1.38 -6.11
N LYS A 87 -1.31 0.24 -5.43
CA LYS A 87 -2.13 -0.96 -5.63
C LYS A 87 -3.62 -0.71 -5.36
N LYS A 88 -3.98 0.00 -4.29
CA LYS A 88 -5.40 0.30 -3.97
C LYS A 88 -6.04 1.18 -5.04
N VAL A 89 -5.31 2.18 -5.52
CA VAL A 89 -5.74 3.05 -6.62
C VAL A 89 -5.92 2.22 -7.90
N TYR A 90 -4.95 1.36 -8.22
CA TYR A 90 -5.01 0.47 -9.38
C TYR A 90 -6.21 -0.49 -9.31
N GLU A 91 -6.48 -1.05 -8.13
CA GLU A 91 -7.64 -1.91 -7.89
C GLU A 91 -8.98 -1.17 -7.94
N ALA A 92 -9.01 0.14 -7.67
CA ALA A 92 -10.22 0.96 -7.77
C ALA A 92 -10.50 1.37 -9.23
N SER A 93 -9.51 1.92 -9.91
CA SER A 93 -9.69 2.66 -11.16
C SER A 93 -9.16 1.95 -12.43
N CYS A 94 -8.11 1.12 -12.31
CA CYS A 94 -7.37 0.61 -13.48
C CYS A 94 -7.69 -0.85 -13.83
N LYS A 95 -7.91 -1.72 -12.83
CA LYS A 95 -8.02 -3.18 -13.00
C LYS A 95 -9.13 -3.66 -13.95
N MET A 96 -10.14 -2.83 -14.21
CA MET A 96 -11.26 -3.21 -15.09
C MET A 96 -10.76 -3.42 -16.53
N CYS A 97 -9.99 -2.46 -17.04
CA CYS A 97 -9.34 -2.51 -18.35
C CYS A 97 -8.07 -3.37 -18.31
N HIS A 98 -7.11 -3.01 -17.45
CA HIS A 98 -5.74 -3.56 -17.44
C HIS A 98 -5.58 -4.88 -16.68
N LYS A 99 -6.65 -5.40 -16.06
CA LYS A 99 -6.69 -6.64 -15.24
C LYS A 99 -5.82 -6.57 -13.97
N PRO A 100 -6.02 -7.46 -12.98
CA PRO A 100 -5.27 -7.42 -11.72
C PRO A 100 -3.76 -7.65 -11.89
N ASP A 101 -3.38 -8.34 -12.96
CA ASP A 101 -2.04 -8.76 -13.34
C ASP A 101 -1.35 -7.82 -14.36
N GLY A 102 -2.02 -6.74 -14.78
CA GLY A 102 -1.46 -5.74 -15.69
C GLY A 102 -1.56 -6.09 -17.18
N LYS A 103 -2.02 -7.29 -17.54
CA LYS A 103 -2.00 -7.78 -18.94
C LYS A 103 -3.09 -7.27 -19.88
N GLY A 104 -4.14 -6.64 -19.35
CA GLY A 104 -5.28 -6.24 -20.15
C GLY A 104 -6.00 -7.41 -20.86
N THR A 105 -6.71 -7.09 -21.95
CA THR A 105 -7.31 -8.09 -22.88
C THR A 105 -6.93 -7.85 -24.34
N MET A 106 -6.19 -6.77 -24.60
CA MET A 106 -5.72 -6.31 -25.90
C MET A 106 -4.29 -5.81 -25.67
N GLU A 107 -3.44 -5.88 -26.70
CA GLU A 107 -2.05 -5.40 -26.64
C GLU A 107 -1.96 -3.96 -26.10
N ASP A 108 -2.85 -3.06 -26.56
CA ASP A 108 -3.01 -1.67 -26.08
C ASP A 108 -3.32 -1.50 -24.59
N LEU A 109 -3.59 -2.59 -23.86
CA LEU A 109 -3.90 -2.61 -22.43
C LEU A 109 -2.92 -3.46 -21.61
N ASP A 110 -1.93 -4.11 -22.22
CA ASP A 110 -0.87 -4.83 -21.50
C ASP A 110 0.16 -3.80 -20.98
N LEU A 111 0.50 -3.89 -19.70
CA LEU A 111 1.49 -3.06 -18.99
C LEU A 111 2.77 -3.87 -18.67
N THR A 112 2.82 -5.14 -19.08
CA THR A 112 3.90 -6.11 -18.82
C THR A 112 4.76 -6.40 -20.05
N ASP A 113 4.40 -5.87 -21.24
CA ASP A 113 5.05 -6.20 -22.52
C ASP A 113 6.17 -5.22 -22.94
N ASN A 114 6.36 -4.13 -22.20
CA ASN A 114 7.25 -3.00 -22.49
C ASN A 114 6.93 -2.18 -23.76
N VAL A 115 5.74 -2.29 -24.34
CA VAL A 115 5.35 -1.56 -25.57
C VAL A 115 4.60 -0.26 -25.23
N TRP A 116 5.35 0.77 -24.82
CA TRP A 116 4.79 2.04 -24.35
C TRP A 116 4.47 3.03 -25.48
N LYS A 117 3.20 3.13 -25.90
CA LYS A 117 2.74 4.06 -26.95
C LYS A 117 2.90 5.55 -26.64
N HIS A 118 2.94 5.91 -25.36
CA HIS A 118 2.95 7.30 -24.89
C HIS A 118 4.23 7.68 -24.14
N GLY A 119 5.27 6.84 -24.19
CA GLY A 119 6.47 6.96 -23.38
C GLY A 119 6.44 6.08 -22.13
N ASN A 120 7.63 5.66 -21.69
CA ASN A 120 7.84 4.80 -20.52
C ASN A 120 8.50 5.53 -19.35
N ALA A 121 8.76 6.83 -19.48
CA ALA A 121 9.27 7.63 -18.37
C ALA A 121 8.18 7.77 -17.29
N PRO A 122 8.53 7.82 -15.99
CA PRO A 122 7.56 8.04 -14.91
C PRO A 122 6.68 9.27 -15.14
N GLU A 123 7.24 10.33 -15.73
CA GLU A 123 6.57 11.59 -16.05
C GLU A 123 5.53 11.43 -17.18
N ASP A 124 5.84 10.63 -18.20
CA ASP A 124 4.92 10.33 -19.32
C ASP A 124 3.73 9.52 -18.81
N ILE A 125 4.00 8.50 -17.99
CA ILE A 125 2.98 7.65 -17.37
C ILE A 125 2.11 8.48 -16.40
N GLU A 126 2.72 9.35 -15.59
CA GLU A 126 2.00 10.28 -14.71
C GLU A 126 1.05 11.19 -15.51
N LYS A 127 1.52 11.73 -16.64
CA LYS A 127 0.70 12.57 -17.53
C LYS A 127 -0.48 11.81 -18.13
N VAL A 128 -0.25 10.60 -18.67
CA VAL A 128 -1.31 9.75 -19.24
C VAL A 128 -2.36 9.39 -18.20
N ILE A 129 -1.95 9.10 -16.97
CA ILE A 129 -2.85 8.82 -15.85
C ILE A 129 -3.68 10.05 -15.47
N ARG A 130 -3.05 11.23 -15.38
CA ARG A 130 -3.72 12.49 -15.03
C ARG A 130 -4.73 12.93 -16.09
N GLU A 131 -4.27 13.05 -17.34
CA GLU A 131 -5.02 13.68 -18.45
C GLU A 131 -5.90 12.69 -19.24
N GLY A 132 -5.64 11.38 -19.11
CA GLY A 132 -6.19 10.36 -20.00
C GLY A 132 -5.64 10.48 -21.42
N VAL A 133 -6.21 9.71 -22.36
CA VAL A 133 -5.84 9.78 -23.78
C VAL A 133 -7.09 10.03 -24.63
N LYS A 134 -7.15 11.22 -25.23
CA LYS A 134 -8.28 11.66 -26.07
C LYS A 134 -8.52 10.69 -27.23
N GLY A 135 -9.77 10.30 -27.43
CA GLY A 135 -10.16 9.33 -28.47
C GLY A 135 -10.01 7.86 -28.07
N THR A 136 -9.56 7.56 -26.85
CA THR A 136 -9.46 6.19 -26.30
C THR A 136 -10.41 5.97 -25.12
N GLY A 137 -10.44 4.74 -24.60
CA GLY A 137 -11.12 4.43 -23.33
C GLY A 137 -10.37 4.87 -22.06
N MET A 138 -9.12 5.34 -22.16
CA MET A 138 -8.32 5.77 -21.02
C MET A 138 -8.77 7.16 -20.55
N ARG A 139 -9.56 7.19 -19.47
CA ARG A 139 -10.10 8.42 -18.88
C ARG A 139 -9.07 9.10 -17.96
N PRO A 140 -9.08 10.44 -17.85
CA PRO A 140 -8.34 11.13 -16.79
C PRO A 140 -8.81 10.68 -15.41
N ILE A 141 -7.87 10.51 -14.47
CA ILE A 141 -8.18 10.34 -13.04
C ILE A 141 -7.77 11.56 -12.18
N MET A 142 -7.32 12.65 -12.81
CA MET A 142 -7.05 13.91 -12.09
C MET A 142 -8.31 14.41 -11.37
N GLY A 143 -8.15 14.77 -10.09
CA GLY A 143 -9.25 15.22 -9.22
C GLY A 143 -10.04 14.10 -8.54
N GLU A 144 -9.91 12.84 -8.96
CA GLU A 144 -10.42 11.67 -8.22
C GLU A 144 -9.42 11.20 -7.15
N HIS A 145 -8.12 11.39 -7.40
CA HIS A 145 -7.01 10.96 -6.54
C HIS A 145 -6.04 12.10 -6.24
N THR A 146 -5.34 12.00 -5.11
CA THR A 146 -4.30 12.95 -4.70
C THR A 146 -3.00 12.77 -5.49
N ASP A 147 -2.12 13.79 -5.49
CA ASP A 147 -0.81 13.70 -6.14
C ASP A 147 0.08 12.58 -5.56
N GLN A 148 -0.08 12.27 -4.27
CA GLN A 148 0.65 11.18 -3.62
C GLN A 148 0.14 9.81 -4.11
N GLU A 149 -1.18 9.64 -4.24
CA GLU A 149 -1.82 8.45 -4.80
C GLU A 149 -1.45 8.24 -6.27
N ILE A 150 -1.43 9.30 -7.08
CA ILE A 150 -1.02 9.23 -8.50
C ILE A 150 0.45 8.82 -8.63
N LYS A 151 1.36 9.42 -7.86
CA LYS A 151 2.79 9.04 -7.87
C LYS A 151 3.02 7.62 -7.35
N ALA A 152 2.25 7.19 -6.34
CA ALA A 152 2.24 5.83 -5.85
C ALA A 152 1.72 4.84 -6.93
N LEU A 153 0.69 5.21 -7.67
CA LEU A 153 0.15 4.44 -8.80
C LEU A 153 1.19 4.30 -9.93
N VAL A 154 1.89 5.36 -10.31
CA VAL A 154 2.97 5.30 -11.34
C VAL A 154 4.05 4.29 -10.94
N LYS A 155 4.52 4.34 -9.67
CA LYS A 155 5.47 3.35 -9.13
C LYS A 155 4.92 1.93 -9.17
N TYR A 156 3.64 1.74 -8.86
CA TYR A 156 2.99 0.43 -8.91
C TYR A 156 2.82 -0.08 -10.35
N VAL A 157 2.52 0.79 -11.31
CA VAL A 157 2.39 0.45 -12.73
C VAL A 157 3.75 0.04 -13.32
N LEU A 158 4.82 0.77 -13.02
CA LEU A 158 6.17 0.44 -13.47
C LEU A 158 6.63 -0.96 -13.00
N LYS A 159 6.15 -1.43 -11.85
CA LYS A 159 6.44 -2.79 -11.34
C LYS A 159 6.00 -3.91 -12.29
N PHE A 160 4.98 -3.69 -13.12
CA PHE A 160 4.57 -4.66 -14.15
C PHE A 160 5.62 -4.81 -15.26
N SER A 161 6.32 -3.72 -15.61
CA SER A 161 7.36 -3.67 -16.64
C SER A 161 8.75 -4.15 -16.19
N GLU A 162 9.03 -4.26 -14.89
CA GLU A 162 10.36 -4.61 -14.35
C GLU A 162 10.89 -6.00 -14.74
N ASN A 163 10.06 -6.88 -15.33
CA ASN A 163 10.45 -8.21 -15.79
C ASN A 163 10.63 -8.34 -17.31
N ALA A 164 10.35 -7.28 -18.07
CA ALA A 164 10.41 -7.30 -19.52
C ALA A 164 11.75 -6.69 -20.03
N PRO A 165 12.22 -7.07 -21.24
CA PRO A 165 13.57 -6.73 -21.72
C PRO A 165 13.80 -5.22 -21.81
N PRO A 166 15.08 -4.76 -21.74
CA PRO A 166 15.43 -3.34 -21.73
C PRO A 166 14.75 -2.59 -22.87
N ALA A 167 13.98 -1.56 -22.53
CA ALA A 167 13.18 -0.82 -23.50
C ALA A 167 14.08 -0.19 -24.58
N GLU A 168 13.75 -0.42 -25.85
CA GLU A 168 14.10 0.56 -26.87
C GLU A 168 13.47 1.91 -26.47
N PRO A 169 14.16 3.04 -26.66
CA PRO A 169 13.56 4.34 -26.42
C PRO A 169 12.31 4.46 -27.30
N ALA A 170 11.17 4.79 -26.68
CA ALA A 170 9.93 5.00 -27.42
C ALA A 170 10.20 6.00 -28.55
N LYS A 171 10.06 5.55 -29.80
CA LYS A 171 10.18 6.44 -30.96
C LYS A 171 9.20 7.60 -30.73
N PRO A 172 9.62 8.87 -30.97
CA PRO A 172 8.73 10.01 -30.78
C PRO A 172 7.39 9.72 -31.46
N ALA A 173 6.31 9.76 -30.68
CA ALA A 173 4.99 9.43 -31.19
C ALA A 173 4.72 10.31 -32.41
N GLU A 174 4.52 9.69 -33.57
CA GLU A 174 4.11 10.40 -34.77
C GLU A 174 2.84 11.18 -34.42
N PRO A 175 2.75 12.49 -34.74
CA PRO A 175 1.61 13.30 -34.33
C PRO A 175 0.31 12.60 -34.77
N PRO A 176 -0.71 12.52 -33.89
CA PRO A 176 -1.87 11.68 -34.12
C PRO A 176 -2.47 12.01 -35.48
N ALA A 177 -2.62 10.99 -36.31
CA ALA A 177 -3.22 11.12 -37.63
C ALA A 177 -4.56 11.89 -37.50
N PRO A 178 -4.87 12.80 -38.43
CA PRO A 178 -6.09 13.60 -38.35
C PRO A 178 -7.30 12.69 -38.16
N PRO A 179 -8.29 13.09 -37.34
CA PRO A 179 -9.41 12.22 -36.99
C PRO A 179 -10.08 11.73 -38.27
N GLN A 180 -10.10 10.41 -38.46
CA GLN A 180 -10.74 9.84 -39.64
C GLN A 180 -12.23 10.25 -39.64
N PRO A 181 -12.79 10.60 -40.81
CA PRO A 181 -14.20 10.96 -40.89
C PRO A 181 -15.05 9.79 -40.36
N PRO A 182 -16.18 10.08 -39.68
CA PRO A 182 -17.04 9.02 -39.19
C PRO A 182 -17.47 8.11 -40.35
N PRO A 183 -17.61 6.79 -40.11
CA PRO A 183 -18.08 5.88 -41.16
C PRO A 183 -19.45 6.35 -41.68
N PRO A 184 -19.73 6.19 -42.99
CA PRO A 184 -20.99 6.63 -43.57
C PRO A 184 -22.16 5.97 -42.82
N VAL A 185 -23.06 6.79 -42.31
CA VAL A 185 -24.27 6.31 -41.64
C VAL A 185 -25.09 5.52 -42.67
N PRO A 186 -25.42 4.23 -42.41
CA PRO A 186 -26.23 3.46 -43.34
C PRO A 186 -27.61 4.10 -43.48
N PRO A 187 -28.24 4.04 -44.67
CA PRO A 187 -29.58 4.58 -44.86
C PRO A 187 -30.55 3.88 -43.92
N GLN A 188 -31.27 4.66 -43.12
CA GLN A 188 -32.34 4.14 -42.27
C GLN A 188 -33.60 3.91 -43.12
N PRO A 189 -34.39 2.86 -42.83
CA PRO A 189 -35.57 2.49 -43.61
C PRO A 189 -36.77 3.44 -43.41
#